data_AF-A0A448WVX1-F1
#
_entry.id   AF-A0A448WVX1-F1
#
_cell.length_a   1.000
_cell.length_b   1.000
_cell.length_c   1.000
_cell.angle_alpha   90.00
_cell.angle_beta   90.00
_cell.angle_gamma   90.00
#
_symmetry.space_group_name_H-M   'P 1'
#
loop_
_entity.id
_entity.type
_entity.pdbx_description
1 polymer ?
#
loop_
_entity_poly.entity_id
_entity_poly.type
_entity_poly.pdbx_seq_one_letter_code
_entity_poly.pdbx_strand_id
1 'polypeptide(L)'
;MLGRTDGIAPDWMPEECIGNWWRPNFEPPRYPYIPAHVTKPKENTRLFLIQLGEKTLFSVPSNYKLVAAPLFELFDNSRTYGPIIASLPQVLSRFIFVYND
;
A
#
# COMPACT_ATOMS: atom_id res chain seq x y z
N MET A 1 -6.74 -6.54 -27.84
CA MET A 1 -7.75 -6.04 -26.88
C MET A 1 -7.14 -6.14 -25.49
N LEU A 2 -7.12 -5.05 -24.72
CA LEU A 2 -6.61 -5.00 -23.35
C LEU A 2 -7.81 -5.09 -22.39
N GLY A 3 -7.83 -6.09 -21.50
CA GLY A 3 -8.87 -6.28 -20.48
C GLY A 3 -9.85 -7.42 -20.78
N ARG A 4 -10.34 -8.07 -19.71
CA ARG A 4 -11.34 -9.17 -19.72
C ARG A 4 -12.51 -8.87 -20.68
N THR A 5 -12.90 -9.86 -21.49
CA THR A 5 -14.08 -9.80 -22.38
C THR A 5 -15.42 -9.84 -21.65
N ASP A 6 -15.42 -10.23 -20.37
CA ASP A 6 -16.63 -10.73 -19.72
C ASP A 6 -17.32 -9.65 -18.84
N GLY A 7 -16.76 -8.43 -18.77
CA GLY A 7 -17.39 -7.28 -18.08
C GLY A 7 -17.53 -7.40 -16.56
N ILE A 8 -17.12 -8.52 -15.94
CA ILE A 8 -17.20 -8.71 -14.49
C ILE A 8 -16.02 -8.00 -13.81
N ALA A 9 -16.34 -6.94 -13.07
CA ALA A 9 -15.39 -6.24 -12.23
C ALA A 9 -14.80 -7.21 -11.18
N PRO A 10 -13.47 -7.24 -10.98
CA PRO A 10 -12.90 -7.97 -9.87
C PRO A 10 -13.44 -7.43 -8.55
N ASP A 11 -13.93 -8.32 -7.69
CA ASP A 11 -14.39 -8.00 -6.34
C ASP A 11 -13.17 -7.83 -5.44
N TRP A 12 -12.60 -6.62 -5.44
CA TRP A 12 -11.52 -6.25 -4.53
C TRP A 12 -12.12 -6.07 -3.15
N MET A 13 -11.92 -7.05 -2.27
CA MET A 13 -12.33 -6.95 -0.87
C MET A 13 -11.14 -6.45 -0.04
N PRO A 14 -11.16 -5.19 0.46
CA PRO A 14 -10.16 -4.74 1.40
C PRO A 14 -10.37 -5.50 2.70
N GLU A 15 -9.35 -6.19 3.19
CA GLU A 15 -9.48 -6.93 4.45
C GLU A 15 -9.44 -5.97 5.63
N GLU A 16 -8.31 -5.30 5.82
CA GLU A 16 -8.10 -4.44 6.96
C GLU A 16 -7.17 -3.26 6.69
N CYS A 17 -7.36 -2.21 7.49
CA CYS A 17 -6.50 -1.05 7.51
C CYS A 17 -5.21 -1.38 8.26
N ILE A 18 -4.09 -1.33 7.56
CA ILE A 18 -2.78 -1.71 8.11
C ILE A 18 -1.99 -0.50 8.61
N GLY A 19 -2.39 0.72 8.27
CA GLY A 19 -1.73 1.91 8.79
C GLY A 19 -2.38 3.21 8.33
N ASN A 20 -2.08 4.28 9.06
CA ASN A 20 -2.54 5.64 8.78
C ASN A 20 -1.36 6.61 8.85
N TRP A 21 -1.29 7.53 7.89
CA TRP A 21 -0.32 8.61 7.87
C TRP A 21 -1.02 9.94 7.67
N TRP A 22 -0.61 10.95 8.44
CA TRP A 22 -1.20 12.27 8.41
C TRP A 22 -0.20 13.29 7.89
N ARG A 23 -0.69 14.15 6.99
CA ARG A 23 0.03 15.35 6.55
C ARG A 23 -0.55 16.56 7.30
N PRO A 24 0.22 17.22 8.18
CA PRO A 24 -0.32 18.32 8.98
C PRO A 24 -0.53 19.61 8.17
N ASN A 25 0.33 19.86 7.18
CA ASN A 25 0.40 21.08 6.37
C ASN A 25 0.41 20.75 4.86
N PHE A 26 0.46 21.75 3.99
CA PHE A 26 0.62 21.56 2.54
C PHE A 26 2.09 21.32 2.12
N GLU A 27 2.83 20.58 2.93
CA GLU A 27 4.25 20.30 2.78
C GLU A 27 4.50 18.78 2.72
N PRO A 28 5.60 18.30 2.11
CA PRO A 28 5.90 16.87 1.95
C PRO A 28 5.80 15.95 3.18
N PRO A 29 6.17 16.36 4.41
CA PRO A 29 6.25 15.44 5.55
C PRO A 29 4.91 14.77 5.92
N ARG A 30 5.00 13.47 6.22
CA ARG A 30 3.88 12.64 6.70
C ARG A 30 4.31 11.89 7.96
N TYR A 31 3.38 11.74 8.91
CA TYR A 31 3.64 11.11 10.20
C TYR A 31 2.66 9.97 10.46
N PRO A 32 3.09 8.85 11.09
CA PRO A 32 2.21 7.73 11.45
C PRO A 32 1.35 8.02 12.69
N TYR A 33 1.15 9.29 13.01
CA TYR A 33 0.31 9.82 14.09
C TYR A 33 -0.10 11.25 13.74
N ILE A 34 -1.09 11.80 14.43
CA ILE A 34 -1.42 13.22 14.32
C ILE A 34 -0.44 14.00 15.21
N PRO A 35 0.41 14.89 14.66
CA PRO A 35 1.37 15.64 15.48
C PRO A 35 0.69 16.52 16.54
N ALA A 36 1.43 16.84 17.61
CA ALA A 36 0.93 17.68 18.69
C ALA A 36 0.41 19.03 18.18
N HIS A 37 -0.68 19.52 18.77
CA HIS A 37 -1.35 20.78 18.41
C HIS A 37 -1.93 20.86 17.00
N VAL A 38 -1.88 19.78 16.21
CA VAL A 38 -2.53 19.70 14.89
C VAL A 38 -3.96 19.22 15.07
N THR A 39 -4.92 20.14 15.00
CA THR A 39 -6.36 19.81 15.09
C THR A 39 -7.01 19.53 13.73
N LYS A 40 -6.40 20.00 12.64
CA LYS A 40 -6.94 19.91 11.27
C LYS A 40 -5.86 19.51 10.26
N PRO A 41 -5.46 18.22 10.21
CA PRO A 41 -4.53 17.72 9.19
C PRO A 41 -5.10 17.93 7.78
N LYS A 42 -4.23 18.09 6.79
CA LYS A 42 -4.62 18.36 5.39
C LYS A 42 -4.84 17.09 4.57
N GLU A 43 -4.21 15.98 4.98
CA GLU A 43 -4.33 14.69 4.30
C GLU A 43 -4.29 13.56 5.35
N ASN A 44 -5.13 12.54 5.17
CA ASN A 44 -5.03 11.25 5.85
C ASN A 44 -4.87 10.16 4.80
N THR A 45 -3.69 9.57 4.71
CA THR A 45 -3.39 8.44 3.84
C THR A 45 -3.61 7.15 4.63
N ARG A 46 -4.54 6.31 4.17
CA ARG A 46 -4.82 5.00 4.77
C ARG A 46 -4.29 3.89 3.87
N LEU A 47 -3.59 2.93 4.47
CA LEU A 47 -3.14 1.71 3.77
C LEU A 47 -4.05 0.56 4.12
N PHE A 48 -4.40 -0.25 3.11
CA PHE A 48 -5.21 -1.44 3.27
C PHE A 48 -4.49 -2.65 2.69
N LEU A 49 -4.64 -3.80 3.33
CA LEU A 49 -4.23 -5.08 2.78
C LEU A 49 -5.33 -5.59 1.84
N ILE A 50 -4.95 -5.94 0.61
CA ILE A 50 -5.86 -6.53 -0.39
C ILE A 50 -5.43 -7.97 -0.60
N GLN A 51 -6.34 -8.91 -0.39
CA GLN A 51 -6.12 -10.30 -0.77
C GLN A 51 -6.35 -10.47 -2.27
N LEU A 52 -5.39 -11.10 -2.94
CA LEU A 52 -5.51 -11.46 -4.34
C LEU A 52 -6.19 -12.84 -4.44
N GLY A 53 -7.04 -13.02 -5.44
CA GLY A 53 -7.49 -14.36 -5.82
C GLY A 53 -6.34 -15.18 -6.40
N GLU A 54 -6.48 -16.52 -6.43
CA GLU A 54 -5.47 -17.46 -6.94
C GLU A 54 -4.87 -17.03 -8.29
N LYS A 55 -5.72 -16.52 -9.20
CA LYS A 55 -5.32 -15.98 -10.49
C LYS A 55 -6.02 -14.66 -10.75
N THR A 56 -5.23 -13.61 -11.00
CA THR A 56 -5.73 -12.26 -11.27
C THR A 56 -4.99 -11.62 -12.45
N LEU A 57 -5.72 -10.94 -13.33
CA LEU A 57 -5.14 -10.20 -14.45
C LEU A 57 -5.10 -8.71 -14.13
N PHE A 58 -3.91 -8.11 -14.17
CA PHE A 58 -3.72 -6.67 -14.02
C PHE A 58 -3.54 -6.00 -15.39
N SER A 59 -4.29 -4.93 -15.63
CA SER A 59 -4.03 -4.03 -16.78
C SER A 59 -3.19 -2.86 -16.28
N VAL A 60 -1.89 -2.87 -16.61
CA VAL A 60 -0.95 -1.83 -16.19
C VAL A 60 -0.87 -0.76 -17.29
N PRO A 61 -1.07 0.53 -16.98
CA PRO A 61 -0.88 1.59 -17.96
C PRO A 61 0.54 1.59 -18.52
N SER A 62 0.72 1.92 -19.79
CA SER A 62 1.99 1.79 -20.51
C SER A 62 3.14 2.65 -19.95
N ASN A 63 2.82 3.70 -19.20
CA ASN A 63 3.80 4.57 -18.54
C ASN A 63 4.19 4.10 -17.12
N TYR A 64 3.66 2.97 -16.66
CA TYR A 64 3.98 2.37 -15.37
C TYR A 64 4.48 0.93 -15.53
N LYS A 65 5.24 0.48 -14.54
CA LYS A 65 5.69 -0.91 -14.42
C LYS A 65 5.22 -1.46 -13.08
N LEU A 66 4.55 -2.61 -13.11
CA LEU A 66 4.22 -3.36 -11.91
C LEU A 66 5.43 -4.25 -11.56
N VAL A 67 5.91 -4.13 -10.32
CA VAL A 67 7.07 -4.88 -9.81
C VAL A 67 6.71 -5.56 -8.49
N ALA A 68 7.24 -6.75 -8.28
CA ALA A 68 7.16 -7.44 -6.99
C ALA A 68 8.46 -7.15 -6.21
N ALA A 69 8.35 -6.38 -5.13
CA ALA A 69 9.48 -6.04 -4.28
C ALA A 69 9.47 -6.94 -3.02
N PRO A 70 10.54 -7.71 -2.75
CA PRO A 70 10.64 -8.50 -1.53
C PRO A 70 10.81 -7.58 -0.30
N LEU A 71 10.31 -8.03 0.86
CA LEU A 71 10.30 -7.21 2.09
C LEU A 71 11.70 -6.76 2.54
N PHE A 72 12.75 -7.54 2.28
CA PHE A 72 14.12 -7.16 2.66
C PHE A 72 14.68 -5.99 1.85
N GLU A 73 14.17 -5.73 0.65
CA GLU A 73 14.58 -4.58 -0.17
C GLU A 73 13.96 -3.28 0.36
N LEU A 74 12.77 -3.40 0.96
CA LEU A 74 12.00 -2.28 1.52
C LEU A 74 12.47 -1.91 2.93
N PHE A 75 12.84 -2.90 3.74
CA PHE A 75 13.13 -2.72 5.17
C PHE A 75 14.23 -1.69 5.39
N ASP A 76 13.90 -0.65 6.18
CA ASP A 76 14.79 0.46 6.53
C ASP A 76 15.38 1.24 5.32
N ASN A 77 14.79 1.08 4.13
CA ASN A 77 15.24 1.73 2.90
C ASN A 77 14.40 2.97 2.55
N SER A 78 14.21 3.85 3.54
CA SER A 78 13.41 5.07 3.38
C SER A 78 13.99 6.07 2.37
N ARG A 79 15.30 5.98 2.09
CA ARG A 79 15.96 6.80 1.07
C ARG A 79 15.44 6.53 -0.34
N THR A 80 15.16 5.27 -0.65
CA THR A 80 14.71 4.85 -1.98
C THR A 80 13.19 4.81 -2.07
N TYR A 81 12.53 4.24 -1.05
CA TYR A 81 11.09 3.96 -1.08
C TYR A 81 10.23 4.97 -0.30
N GLY A 82 10.86 5.92 0.39
CA GLY A 82 10.17 6.82 1.30
C GLY A 82 9.73 6.14 2.61
N PRO A 83 9.27 6.93 3.59
CA PRO A 83 9.02 6.42 4.94
C PRO A 83 7.83 5.46 5.04
N ILE A 84 6.84 5.59 4.14
CA ILE A 84 5.63 4.75 4.17
C ILE A 84 5.95 3.33 3.69
N ILE A 85 6.48 3.21 2.46
CA ILE A 85 6.75 1.91 1.84
C ILE A 85 7.86 1.16 2.60
N ALA A 86 8.89 1.86 3.06
CA ALA A 86 9.98 1.24 3.82
C ALA A 86 9.56 0.70 5.20
N SER A 87 8.38 1.09 5.70
CA SER A 87 7.80 0.61 6.95
C SER A 87 6.86 -0.60 6.79
N LEU A 88 6.58 -1.00 5.54
CA LEU A 88 5.68 -2.13 5.26
C LEU A 88 6.12 -3.45 5.90
N PRO A 89 7.41 -3.83 5.93
CA PRO A 89 7.82 -5.07 6.58
C PRO A 89 7.43 -5.15 8.06
N GLN A 90 7.55 -4.04 8.80
CA GLN A 90 7.14 -3.96 10.21
C GLN A 90 5.61 -4.12 10.35
N VAL A 91 4.85 -3.43 9.50
CA VAL A 91 3.38 -3.48 9.51
C VAL A 91 2.85 -4.86 9.13
N LEU A 92 3.50 -5.53 8.18
CA LEU A 92 3.12 -6.86 7.69
C LEU A 92 3.58 -8.00 8.61
N SER A 93 4.48 -7.74 9.56
CA SER A 93 5.05 -8.77 10.45
C SER A 93 4.03 -9.47 11.36
N ARG A 94 2.86 -8.85 11.58
CA ARG A 94 1.77 -9.43 12.40
C ARG A 94 0.92 -10.47 11.68
N PHE A 95 1.05 -10.58 10.35
CA PHE A 95 0.26 -11.51 9.54
C PHE A 95 0.96 -12.86 9.46
N ILE A 96 0.16 -13.93 9.50
CA ILE A 96 0.63 -15.28 9.20
C ILE A 96 0.36 -15.54 7.72
N PHE A 97 1.40 -15.45 6.91
CA PHE A 97 1.30 -15.76 5.47
C PHE A 97 1.35 -17.26 5.24
N VAL A 98 0.35 -17.78 4.52
CA VAL A 98 0.34 -19.16 4.02
C VAL A 98 0.85 -19.12 2.58
N TYR A 99 1.93 -19.84 2.32
CA TYR A 99 2.51 -19.97 0.98
C TYR A 99 1.87 -21.18 0.30
N ASN A 100 0.93 -20.93 -0.60
CA ASN A 100 0.26 -21.96 -1.40
C ASN A 100 1.16 -22.35 -2.58
N ASP A 101 1.16 -23.64 -2.93
CA ASP A 101 1.87 -24.22 -4.08
C ASP A 101 1.19 -23.92 -5.44
#